data_AF-A0A367M875-F1
#
_entry.id   AF-A0A367M875-F1
#
_cell.length_a   1.000
_cell.length_b   1.000
_cell.length_c   1.000
_cell.angle_alpha   90.00
_cell.angle_beta   90.00
_cell.angle_gamma   90.00
#
_symmetry.space_group_name_H-M   'P 1'
#
loop_
_entity.id
_entity.type
_entity.pdbx_description
1 polymer ?
#
loop_
_entity_poly.entity_id
_entity_poly.type
_entity_poly.pdbx_seq_one_letter_code
_entity_poly.pdbx_strand_id
1 'polypeptide(L)' 'MAVTGAQFDALVKLMRGAAESPGNRAARRVLVDGASQAEAMRETGASRSTVHLTVKRYTEAYELMRKVFSQES' A
#
# COMPACT_ATOMS: atom_id res chain seq x y z
N MET A 1 0.50 -0.81 11.42
CA MET A 1 1.63 -0.08 10.80
C MET A 1 1.04 1.04 9.97
N ALA A 2 1.49 2.29 10.14
CA ALA A 2 0.99 3.42 9.36
C ALA A 2 2.04 3.80 8.31
N VAL A 3 1.66 3.80 7.04
CA VAL A 3 2.45 4.34 5.93
C VAL A 3 1.87 5.72 5.62
N THR A 4 2.68 6.77 5.58
CA THR A 4 2.18 8.09 5.19
C THR A 4 1.80 8.12 3.70
N GLY A 5 0.94 9.06 3.30
CA GLY A 5 0.58 9.22 1.89
C GLY A 5 1.79 9.40 0.97
N ALA A 6 2.74 10.26 1.38
CA ALA A 6 3.96 10.50 0.61
C ALA A 6 4.86 9.25 0.50
N GLN A 7 4.97 8.45 1.56
CA GLN A 7 5.72 7.18 1.52
C GLN A 7 5.03 6.17 0.59
N PHE A 8 3.71 6.07 0.63
CA PHE A 8 2.95 5.19 -0.26
C PHE A 8 3.11 5.62 -1.72
N ASP A 9 2.97 6.91 -2.03
CA ASP A 9 3.09 7.45 -3.39
C ASP A 9 4.51 7.21 -3.96
N ALA A 10 5.54 7.36 -3.12
CA ALA A 10 6.91 7.01 -3.48
C ALA A 10 7.07 5.52 -3.81
N LEU A 11 6.51 4.62 -2.98
CA LEU A 11 6.53 3.18 -3.24
C LEU A 11 5.79 2.82 -4.54
N VAL A 12 4.61 3.41 -4.78
CA VAL A 12 3.86 3.21 -6.02
C VAL A 12 4.71 3.60 -7.23
N LYS A 13 5.38 4.77 -7.19
CA LYS A 13 6.27 5.24 -8.25
C LYS A 13 7.47 4.31 -8.45
N LEU A 14 8.19 3.95 -7.39
CA LEU A 14 9.39 3.12 -7.45
C LEU A 14 9.09 1.70 -7.96
N MET A 15 7.94 1.15 -7.57
CA MET A 15 7.49 -0.19 -7.99
C MET A 15 6.75 -0.18 -9.33
N ARG A 16 6.75 0.96 -10.06
CA ARG A 16 6.07 1.14 -11.35
C ARG A 16 4.56 0.79 -11.30
N GLY A 17 3.92 1.03 -10.17
CA GLY A 17 2.49 0.81 -9.98
C GLY A 17 1.65 1.96 -10.56
N ALA A 18 0.41 1.65 -10.95
CA ALA A 18 -0.57 2.66 -11.36
C ALA A 18 -1.42 3.09 -10.15
N ALA A 19 -1.24 4.32 -9.66
CA ALA A 19 -1.95 4.84 -8.48
C ALA A 19 -3.49 4.70 -8.61
N GLU A 20 -4.00 4.93 -9.82
CA GLU A 20 -5.43 4.85 -10.12
C GLU A 20 -5.98 3.43 -10.28
N SER A 21 -5.14 2.39 -10.22
CA SER A 21 -5.66 1.01 -10.28
C SER A 21 -6.49 0.68 -9.04
N PRO A 22 -7.58 -0.11 -9.16
CA PRO A 22 -8.41 -0.49 -8.01
C PRO A 22 -7.61 -1.08 -6.85
N GLY A 23 -6.61 -1.92 -7.13
CA GLY A 23 -5.74 -2.51 -6.11
C GLY A 23 -4.87 -1.47 -5.37
N ASN A 24 -4.30 -0.50 -6.08
CA ASN A 24 -3.46 0.53 -5.47
C ASN A 24 -4.30 1.54 -4.68
N ARG A 25 -5.49 1.92 -5.18
CA ARG A 25 -6.44 2.72 -4.40
C ARG A 25 -6.86 1.97 -3.12
N ALA A 26 -7.13 0.67 -3.21
CA ALA A 26 -7.52 -0.13 -2.05
C ALA A 26 -6.39 -0.21 -1.01
N ALA A 27 -5.15 -0.43 -1.47
CA ALA A 27 -4.01 -0.45 -0.55
C ALA A 27 -3.75 0.91 0.10
N ARG A 28 -3.97 2.03 -0.60
CA ARG A 28 -3.89 3.37 0.00
C ARG A 28 -4.91 3.54 1.13
N ARG A 29 -6.17 3.15 0.90
CA ARG A 29 -7.22 3.19 1.94
C ARG A 29 -6.83 2.38 3.17
N VAL A 30 -6.21 1.22 2.99
CA VAL A 30 -5.80 0.35 4.11
C VAL A 30 -4.54 0.88 4.83
N LEU A 31 -3.48 1.19 4.07
CA LEU A 31 -2.15 1.46 4.64
C LEU A 31 -1.94 2.92 5.08
N VAL A 32 -2.66 3.85 4.44
CA VAL A 32 -2.60 5.29 4.73
C VAL A 32 -3.78 5.72 5.59
N ASP A 33 -5.01 5.37 5.17
CA ASP A 33 -6.23 5.86 5.82
C ASP A 33 -6.71 4.93 6.95
N GLY A 34 -6.10 3.75 7.13
CA GLY A 34 -6.45 2.80 8.18
C GLY A 34 -7.78 2.06 7.99
N ALA A 35 -8.36 2.09 6.79
CA ALA A 35 -9.58 1.37 6.48
C ALA A 35 -9.37 -0.15 6.58
N SER A 36 -10.44 -0.89 6.89
CA SER A 36 -10.42 -2.36 6.75
C SER A 36 -10.32 -2.77 5.28
N GLN A 37 -9.78 -3.97 5.02
CA GLN A 37 -9.75 -4.49 3.65
C GLN A 37 -11.16 -4.63 3.05
N ALA A 38 -12.17 -4.93 3.87
CA ALA A 38 -13.55 -5.04 3.42
C ALA A 38 -14.13 -3.69 2.98
N GLU A 39 -13.84 -2.60 3.71
CA GLU A 39 -14.21 -1.24 3.29
C GLU A 39 -13.51 -0.84 1.99
N ALA A 40 -12.19 -1.05 1.93
CA ALA A 40 -11.40 -0.75 0.74
C ALA A 40 -11.89 -1.52 -0.50
N MET A 41 -12.32 -2.76 -0.35
CA MET A 41 -12.95 -3.52 -1.45
C MET A 41 -14.23 -2.86 -1.94
N ARG A 42 -15.15 -2.51 -1.02
CA ARG A 42 -16.44 -1.90 -1.36
C ARG A 42 -16.29 -0.58 -2.11
N GLU A 43 -15.35 0.25 -1.68
CA GLU A 43 -15.15 1.60 -2.24
C GLU A 43 -14.40 1.60 -3.57
N THR A 44 -13.52 0.63 -3.80
CA THR A 44 -12.64 0.62 -4.97
C THR A 44 -13.04 -0.36 -6.06
N GLY A 45 -13.89 -1.34 -5.73
CA GLY A 45 -14.27 -2.44 -6.62
C GLY A 45 -13.20 -3.52 -6.78
N ALA A 46 -12.10 -3.44 -6.03
CA ALA A 46 -11.05 -4.46 -6.08
C ALA A 46 -11.52 -5.79 -5.46
N SER A 47 -11.12 -6.90 -6.06
CA SER A 47 -11.37 -8.23 -5.50
C SER A 47 -10.62 -8.43 -4.17
N ARG A 48 -11.11 -9.34 -3.32
CA ARG A 48 -10.46 -9.67 -2.05
C ARG A 48 -9.00 -10.08 -2.22
N SER A 49 -8.72 -10.92 -3.21
CA SER A 49 -7.35 -11.38 -3.50
C SER A 49 -6.48 -10.22 -3.97
N THR A 50 -6.99 -9.34 -4.83
CA THR A 50 -6.29 -8.13 -5.28
C THR A 50 -5.94 -7.22 -4.10
N VAL A 51 -6.89 -6.95 -3.20
CA VAL A 51 -6.63 -6.12 -2.01
C VAL A 51 -5.57 -6.77 -1.13
N HIS A 52 -5.73 -8.05 -0.79
CA HIS A 52 -4.78 -8.78 0.05
C HIS A 52 -3.36 -8.75 -0.54
N LEU A 53 -3.21 -9.11 -1.82
CA LEU A 53 -1.91 -9.15 -2.48
C LEU A 53 -1.27 -7.76 -2.59
N THR A 54 -2.07 -6.73 -2.90
CA THR A 54 -1.54 -5.37 -3.08
C THR A 54 -1.13 -4.74 -1.75
N VAL A 55 -1.93 -4.95 -0.69
CA VAL A 55 -1.59 -4.53 0.67
C VAL A 55 -0.30 -5.23 1.13
N LYS A 56 -0.22 -6.55 0.97
CA LYS A 56 0.97 -7.33 1.34
C LYS A 56 2.22 -6.81 0.63
N ARG A 57 2.14 -6.63 -0.70
CA ARG A 57 3.24 -6.13 -1.53
C ARG A 57 3.80 -4.79 -1.06
N TYR A 58 2.93 -3.82 -0.75
CA TYR A 58 3.38 -2.50 -0.30
C TYR A 58 3.85 -2.50 1.15
N THR A 59 3.27 -3.33 2.01
CA THR A 59 3.78 -3.57 3.37
C THR A 59 5.21 -4.10 3.33
N GLU A 60 5.45 -5.17 2.55
CA GLU A 60 6.78 -5.78 2.43
C GLU A 60 7.82 -4.81 1.85
N ALA A 61 7.44 -4.03 0.83
CA ALA A 61 8.32 -3.02 0.26
C ALA A 61 8.65 -1.90 1.26
N TYR A 62 7.67 -1.44 2.03
CA TYR A 62 7.89 -0.44 3.07
C TYR A 62 8.81 -0.96 4.19
N GLU A 63 8.58 -2.19 4.65
CA GLU A 63 9.41 -2.82 5.68
C GLU A 63 10.85 -3.03 5.21
N LEU A 64 11.05 -3.43 3.95
CA LEU A 64 12.37 -3.55 3.34
C LEU A 64 13.10 -2.20 3.34
N MET A 65 12.44 -1.15 2.84
CA MET A 65 13.02 0.19 2.79
C MET A 65 13.36 0.70 4.20
N ARG A 66 12.42 0.55 5.15
CA ARG A 66 12.66 0.94 6.54
C ARG A 66 13.87 0.19 7.11
N LYS A 67 14.00 -1.11 6.86
CA LYS A 67 15.14 -1.90 7.35
C LYS A 67 16.46 -1.38 6.81
N VAL A 68 16.56 -1.10 5.50
CA VAL A 68 17.80 -0.63 4.87
C VAL A 68 18.19 0.76 5.40
N PHE A 69 17.26 1.72 5.42
CA PHE A 69 17.59 3.10 5.82
C PHE A 69 17.69 3.31 7.34
N SER A 70 17.12 2.42 8.16
CA SER A 70 17.28 2.51 9.63
C SER A 70 18.63 1.95 10.12
N GLN A 71 19.41 1.29 9.27
CA GLN A 71 20.73 0.75 9.64
C GLN A 71 21.86 1.80 9.53
N GLU A 72 21.58 2.97 8.94
CA GLU A 72 22.53 4.07 8.77
C GLU A 72 22.32 5.22 9.79
N SER A 73 21.64 4.95 10.91
CA SER A 73 21.40 5.90 12.01
C SER A 73 22.23 5.56 13.25
#